data_AF-A0A496ZKL4-F1
#
_entry.id   AF-A0A496ZKL4-F1
#
_cell.length_a   1.000
_cell.length_b   1.000
_cell.length_c   1.000
_cell.angle_alpha   90.00
_cell.angle_beta   90.00
_cell.angle_gamma   90.00
#
_symmetry.space_group_name_H-M   'P 1'
#
loop_
_entity.id
_entity.type
_entity.pdbx_description
1 polymer ?
#
loop_
_entity_poly.entity_id
_entity_poly.type
_entity_poly.pdbx_seq_one_letter_code
_entity_poly.pdbx_strand_id
1 'polypeptide(L)'
;MQIISNIALISINETLVVQLISFLIFLFIINRVMIRPLRATMAERDNYIQMVREDILDSKKELEEIIDESHQEEKEIRQAALQITAEMESLGNHEAQDIMGVARKEIAAVKKQTQDEIERLLAEAMTSVRKEAETLSVSIMEKILDRKVSP
;
A
#
# COMPACT_ATOMS: atom_id res chain seq x y z
N MET A 1 -40.46 47.27 89.24
CA MET A 1 -39.70 48.33 88.56
C MET A 1 -38.47 47.67 87.98
N GLN A 2 -38.40 47.59 86.66
CA GLN A 2 -37.20 47.15 85.92
C GLN A 2 -36.04 48.11 86.23
N ILE A 3 -34.81 47.62 86.22
CA ILE A 3 -33.68 48.13 85.40
C ILE A 3 -32.56 47.07 85.49
N ILE A 4 -32.61 46.16 84.52
CA ILE A 4 -31.47 45.61 83.75
C ILE A 4 -30.12 45.66 84.48
N SER A 5 -29.78 44.58 85.17
CA SER A 5 -28.39 44.20 85.43
C SER A 5 -27.77 43.89 84.08
N ASN A 6 -27.17 44.90 83.45
CA ASN A 6 -26.29 44.69 82.31
C ASN A 6 -25.02 44.03 82.84
N ILE A 7 -25.09 42.72 83.08
CA ILE A 7 -23.89 41.89 83.20
C ILE A 7 -23.20 42.10 81.87
N ALA A 8 -22.11 42.86 81.85
CA ALA A 8 -21.25 42.90 80.69
C ALA A 8 -20.93 41.43 80.36
N LEU A 9 -21.56 40.91 79.31
CA LEU A 9 -21.38 39.53 78.81
C LEU A 9 -19.91 39.23 78.50
N ILE A 10 -19.08 40.27 78.50
CA ILE A 10 -17.63 40.23 78.43
C ILE A 10 -17.09 41.00 79.64
N SER A 11 -16.74 40.29 80.70
CA SER A 11 -15.87 40.83 81.75
C SER A 11 -14.43 40.43 81.41
N ILE A 12 -13.51 41.40 81.37
CA ILE A 12 -12.09 41.13 81.10
C ILE A 12 -11.52 40.52 82.38
N ASN A 13 -11.47 39.20 82.41
CA ASN A 13 -11.00 38.38 83.52
C ASN A 13 -10.06 37.28 83.01
N GLU A 14 -9.40 36.54 83.91
CA GLU A 14 -8.48 35.44 83.54
C GLU A 14 -9.16 34.38 82.66
N THR A 15 -10.47 34.19 82.78
CA THR A 15 -11.24 33.24 81.95
C THR A 15 -11.30 33.62 80.48
N LEU A 16 -11.27 34.92 80.14
CA LEU A 16 -11.20 35.40 78.77
C LEU A 16 -9.88 34.99 78.11
N VAL A 17 -8.77 35.07 78.85
CA VAL A 17 -7.44 34.65 78.37
C VAL A 17 -7.43 33.13 78.13
N VAL A 18 -7.96 32.34 79.07
CA VAL A 18 -8.07 30.88 78.91
C VAL A 18 -8.97 30.50 77.73
N GLN A 19 -10.08 31.20 77.53
CA GLN A 19 -10.99 31.00 76.39
C GLN A 19 -10.31 31.34 75.07
N LEU A 20 -9.54 32.43 75.00
CA LEU A 20 -8.78 32.83 73.81
C LEU A 20 -7.73 31.77 73.45
N ILE A 21 -6.97 31.29 74.44
CA ILE A 21 -5.98 30.23 74.22
C ILE A 21 -6.68 28.95 73.73
N SER A 22 -7.81 28.58 74.33
CA SER A 22 -8.59 27.40 73.91
C SER A 22 -9.12 27.55 72.48
N PHE A 23 -9.58 28.74 72.10
CA PHE A 23 -10.01 29.04 70.73
C PHE A 23 -8.85 28.96 69.73
N LEU A 24 -7.67 29.49 70.08
CA LEU A 24 -6.48 29.40 69.23
C LEU A 24 -5.99 27.95 69.06
N ILE A 25 -6.03 27.15 70.13
CA ILE A 25 -5.72 25.71 70.06
C ILE A 25 -6.73 24.99 69.15
N PHE A 26 -8.03 25.27 69.30
CA PHE A 26 -9.07 24.71 68.46
C PHE A 26 -8.88 25.07 66.98
N LEU A 27 -8.59 26.34 66.68
CA LEU A 27 -8.30 26.82 65.33
C LEU A 27 -7.07 26.11 64.74
N PHE A 28 -6.03 25.93 65.54
CA PHE A 28 -4.84 25.18 65.14
C PHE A 28 -5.17 23.73 64.80
N ILE A 29 -5.98 23.05 65.63
CA ILE A 29 -6.43 21.67 65.38
C ILE A 29 -7.25 21.60 64.09
N ILE A 30 -8.24 22.48 63.88
CA ILE A 30 -9.03 22.50 62.64
C ILE A 30 -8.14 22.73 61.41
N ASN A 31 -7.23 23.69 61.49
CA ASN A 31 -6.33 23.98 60.37
C ASN A 31 -5.47 22.75 60.02
N ARG A 32 -4.97 22.05 61.04
CA ARG A 32 -4.11 20.87 60.87
C ARG A 32 -4.87 19.63 60.40
N VAL A 33 -6.10 19.41 60.90
CA VAL A 33 -6.90 18.19 60.71
C VAL A 33 -7.85 18.30 59.51
N MET A 34 -8.39 19.47 59.22
CA MET A 34 -9.42 19.64 58.17
C MET A 34 -8.90 20.47 56.98
N ILE A 35 -8.37 21.68 57.22
CA ILE A 35 -8.03 22.61 56.13
C ILE A 35 -6.86 22.09 55.29
N ARG A 36 -5.79 21.58 55.92
CA ARG A 36 -4.65 21.01 55.22
C ARG A 36 -4.99 19.84 54.29
N PRO A 37 -5.66 18.75 54.76
CA PRO A 37 -6.00 17.64 53.86
C PRO A 37 -7.03 18.07 52.80
N LEU A 38 -7.96 18.96 53.12
CA LEU A 38 -8.89 19.48 52.11
C LEU A 38 -8.16 20.20 50.98
N ARG A 39 -7.19 21.08 51.28
CA ARG A 39 -6.39 21.74 50.24
C ARG A 39 -5.55 20.76 49.44
N ALA A 40 -4.99 19.74 50.08
CA ALA A 40 -4.21 18.71 49.40
C ALA A 40 -5.06 17.95 48.37
N THR A 41 -6.27 17.54 48.76
CA THR A 41 -7.18 16.81 47.84
C THR A 41 -7.69 17.69 46.69
N MET A 42 -7.87 19.00 46.92
CA MET A 42 -8.21 19.93 45.83
C MET A 42 -7.04 20.09 44.86
N ALA A 43 -5.82 20.28 45.35
CA ALA A 43 -4.63 20.36 44.50
C ALA A 43 -4.38 19.08 43.70
N GLU A 44 -4.61 17.91 44.32
CA GLU A 44 -4.52 16.62 43.63
C GLU A 44 -5.55 16.51 42.49
N ARG A 45 -6.79 16.96 42.71
CA ARG A 45 -7.82 17.00 41.67
C ARG A 45 -7.46 17.95 40.53
N ASP A 46 -6.97 19.14 40.85
CA ASP A 46 -6.55 20.11 39.84
C ASP A 46 -5.39 19.55 38.99
N ASN A 47 -4.40 18.94 39.63
CA ASN A 47 -3.29 18.29 38.95
C ASN A 47 -3.76 17.12 38.06
N TYR A 48 -4.67 16.28 38.56
CA TYR A 48 -5.22 15.17 37.78
C TYR A 48 -5.97 15.67 36.54
N ILE A 49 -6.79 16.72 36.69
CA ILE A 49 -7.52 17.33 35.57
C ILE A 49 -6.54 17.92 34.56
N GLN A 50 -5.47 18.57 35.03
CA GLN A 50 -4.44 19.11 34.14
C GLN A 50 -3.72 17.99 33.37
N MET A 51 -3.30 16.93 34.06
CA MET A 51 -2.64 15.77 33.45
C MET A 51 -3.54 15.12 32.39
N VAL A 52 -4.81 14.86 32.71
CA VAL A 52 -5.77 14.31 31.75
C VAL A 52 -5.94 15.23 30.53
N ARG A 53 -5.90 16.55 30.73
CA ARG A 53 -5.99 17.51 29.62
C ARG A 53 -4.74 17.48 28.74
N GLU A 54 -3.55 17.38 29.33
CA GLU A 54 -2.28 17.23 28.62
C GLU A 54 -2.27 15.90 27.84
N ASP A 55 -2.63 14.78 28.47
CA ASP A 55 -2.75 13.46 27.83
C ASP A 55 -3.70 13.48 26.62
N ILE A 56 -4.83 14.20 26.72
CA ILE A 56 -5.77 14.35 25.61
C ILE A 56 -5.14 15.15 24.46
N LEU A 57 -4.38 16.20 24.75
CA LEU A 57 -3.71 17.01 23.72
C LEU A 57 -2.61 16.21 23.03
N ASP A 58 -1.81 15.48 23.80
CA ASP A 58 -0.75 14.63 23.28
C ASP A 58 -1.32 13.48 22.43
N SER A 59 -2.37 12.82 22.90
CA SER A 59 -3.08 11.77 22.14
C SER A 59 -3.67 12.30 20.84
N LYS A 60 -4.18 13.54 20.83
CA LYS A 60 -4.68 14.17 19.60
C LYS A 60 -3.55 14.47 18.62
N LYS A 61 -2.41 14.96 19.11
CA LYS A 61 -1.24 15.24 18.29
C LYS A 61 -0.69 13.95 17.66
N GLU A 62 -0.55 12.89 18.45
CA GLU A 62 -0.12 11.57 17.97
C GLU A 62 -1.10 11.02 16.92
N LEU A 63 -2.41 11.17 17.14
CA LEU A 63 -3.41 10.78 16.16
C LEU A 63 -3.30 11.55 14.85
N GLU A 64 -3.09 12.87 14.91
CA GLU A 64 -2.88 13.70 13.72
C GLU A 64 -1.61 13.28 12.96
N GLU A 65 -0.51 13.01 13.67
CA GLU A 65 0.74 12.50 13.08
C GLU A 65 0.54 11.15 12.39
N ILE A 66 -0.16 10.20 13.01
CA ILE A 66 -0.46 8.88 12.43
C ILE A 66 -1.34 9.00 11.18
N ILE A 67 -2.32 9.91 11.18
CA ILE A 67 -3.19 10.16 10.03
C ILE A 67 -2.37 10.73 8.86
N ASP A 68 -1.50 11.70 9.14
CA ASP A 68 -0.64 12.31 8.12
C ASP A 68 0.35 11.28 7.54
N GLU A 69 0.97 10.45 8.39
CA GLU A 69 1.85 9.36 7.97
C GLU A 69 1.11 8.34 7.10
N SER A 70 -0.08 7.92 7.52
CA SER A 70 -0.92 6.97 6.76
C SER A 70 -1.30 7.52 5.38
N HIS A 71 -1.64 8.81 5.29
CA HIS A 71 -1.95 9.46 4.01
C HIS A 71 -0.74 9.55 3.09
N GLN A 72 0.44 9.81 3.67
CA GLN A 72 1.68 9.85 2.91
C GLN A 72 2.06 8.45 2.39
N GLU A 73 1.97 7.42 3.23
CA GLU A 73 2.21 6.03 2.85
C GLU A 73 1.22 5.56 1.76
N GLU A 74 -0.07 5.88 1.91
CA GLU A 74 -1.08 5.55 0.89
C GLU A 74 -0.73 6.19 -0.47
N LYS A 75 -0.29 7.44 -0.46
CA LYS A 75 0.12 8.15 -1.68
C LYS A 75 1.35 7.50 -2.32
N GLU A 76 2.34 7.12 -1.52
CA GLU A 76 3.55 6.44 -1.99
C GLU A 76 3.22 5.07 -2.60
N ILE A 77 2.38 4.27 -1.93
CA ILE A 77 1.92 2.97 -2.44
C ILE A 77 1.18 3.15 -3.77
N ARG A 78 0.28 4.13 -3.88
CA ARG A 78 -0.43 4.41 -5.14
C ARG A 78 0.53 4.80 -6.26
N GLN A 79 1.54 5.62 -5.97
CA GLN A 79 2.56 6.01 -6.95
C GLN A 79 3.42 4.80 -7.39
N ALA A 80 3.86 3.98 -6.44
CA ALA A 80 4.60 2.76 -6.72
C ALA A 80 3.77 1.77 -7.57
N ALA A 81 2.48 1.58 -7.25
CA ALA A 81 1.59 0.73 -8.02
C ALA A 81 1.41 1.20 -9.47
N LEU A 82 1.28 2.52 -9.68
CA LEU A 82 1.23 3.09 -11.03
C LEU A 82 2.55 2.88 -11.80
N GLN A 83 3.69 3.04 -11.13
CA GLN A 83 5.00 2.80 -11.74
C GLN A 83 5.18 1.33 -12.13
N ILE A 84 4.84 0.39 -11.24
CA ILE A 84 4.90 -1.05 -11.51
C ILE A 84 3.98 -1.40 -12.68
N THR A 85 2.77 -0.84 -12.72
CA THR A 85 1.84 -1.10 -13.81
C THR A 85 2.40 -0.62 -15.15
N ALA A 86 2.95 0.60 -15.19
CA ALA A 86 3.56 1.15 -16.39
C ALA A 86 4.80 0.35 -16.83
N GLU A 87 5.62 -0.12 -15.90
CA GLU A 87 6.78 -0.97 -16.18
C GLU A 87 6.34 -2.32 -16.76
N MET A 88 5.33 -2.96 -16.15
CA MET A 88 4.76 -4.22 -16.64
C MET A 88 4.14 -4.09 -18.03
N GLU A 89 3.43 -2.99 -18.31
CA GLU A 89 2.91 -2.69 -19.65
C GLU A 89 4.04 -2.50 -20.67
N SER A 90 5.11 -1.78 -20.30
CA SER A 90 6.27 -1.58 -21.16
C SER A 90 6.99 -2.89 -21.46
N LEU A 91 7.23 -3.73 -20.44
CA LEU A 91 7.83 -5.05 -20.58
C LEU A 91 6.97 -5.97 -21.45
N GLY A 92 5.66 -6.02 -21.19
CA GLY A 92 4.73 -6.82 -21.98
C GLY A 92 4.67 -6.39 -23.45
N ASN A 93 4.72 -5.08 -23.71
CA ASN A 93 4.79 -4.56 -25.08
C ASN A 93 6.11 -4.93 -25.78
N HIS A 94 7.24 -4.85 -25.07
CA HIS A 94 8.53 -5.28 -25.60
C HIS A 94 8.54 -6.79 -25.92
N GLU A 95 8.08 -7.62 -24.99
CA GLU A 95 7.99 -9.06 -25.19
C GLU A 95 7.06 -9.42 -26.35
N ALA A 96 5.90 -8.76 -26.46
CA ALA A 96 4.99 -8.95 -27.59
C ALA A 96 5.64 -8.57 -28.93
N GLN A 97 6.42 -7.48 -28.98
CA GLN A 97 7.17 -7.09 -30.17
C GLN A 97 8.24 -8.11 -30.53
N ASP A 98 8.97 -8.64 -29.54
CA ASP A 98 10.00 -9.65 -29.74
C ASP A 98 9.40 -10.96 -30.27
N ILE A 99 8.32 -11.45 -29.65
CA ILE A 99 7.58 -12.64 -30.11
C ILE A 99 7.10 -12.44 -31.55
N MET A 100 6.49 -11.29 -31.86
CA MET A 100 6.03 -10.98 -33.21
C MET A 100 7.20 -10.90 -34.21
N GLY A 101 8.34 -10.37 -33.78
CA GLY A 101 9.57 -10.31 -34.58
C GLY A 101 10.12 -11.71 -34.90
N VAL A 102 10.17 -12.60 -33.92
CA VAL A 102 10.59 -14.00 -34.09
C VAL A 102 9.61 -14.73 -35.02
N ALA A 103 8.30 -14.64 -34.77
CA ALA A 103 7.28 -15.28 -35.59
C ALA A 103 7.37 -14.84 -37.06
N ARG A 104 7.59 -13.54 -37.33
CA ARG A 104 7.79 -13.04 -38.70
C ARG A 104 9.03 -13.62 -39.38
N LYS A 105 10.14 -13.77 -38.64
CA LYS A 105 11.37 -14.40 -39.17
C LYS A 105 11.15 -15.87 -39.49
N GLU A 106 10.45 -16.60 -38.61
CA GLU A 106 10.10 -18.02 -38.83
C GLU A 106 9.19 -18.18 -40.05
N ILE A 107 8.14 -17.37 -40.17
CA ILE A 107 7.24 -17.37 -41.33
C ILE A 107 8.03 -17.11 -42.62
N ALA A 108 8.95 -16.14 -42.62
CA ALA A 108 9.79 -15.86 -43.77
C ALA A 108 10.74 -17.03 -44.12
N ALA A 109 11.31 -17.69 -43.12
CA ALA A 109 12.17 -18.85 -43.30
C ALA A 109 11.40 -20.05 -43.87
N VAL A 110 10.22 -20.36 -43.31
CA VAL A 110 9.33 -21.42 -43.80
C VAL A 110 8.91 -21.14 -45.23
N LYS A 111 8.48 -19.90 -45.54
CA LYS A 111 8.09 -19.52 -46.90
C LYS A 111 9.23 -19.73 -47.89
N LYS A 112 10.46 -19.34 -47.53
CA LYS A 112 11.64 -19.53 -48.38
C LYS A 112 11.91 -21.02 -48.59
N GLN A 113 11.92 -21.81 -47.52
CA GLN A 113 12.13 -23.25 -47.62
C GLN A 113 11.09 -23.94 -48.50
N THR A 114 9.80 -23.60 -48.35
CA THR A 114 8.73 -24.13 -49.20
C THR A 114 8.92 -23.72 -50.66
N GLN A 115 9.36 -22.49 -50.93
CA GLN A 115 9.61 -22.01 -52.28
C GLN A 115 10.78 -22.76 -52.94
N ASP A 116 11.88 -22.94 -52.21
CA ASP A 116 13.04 -23.73 -52.66
C ASP A 116 12.65 -25.20 -52.94
N GLU A 117 11.77 -25.77 -52.11
CA GLU A 117 11.26 -27.13 -52.30
C GLU A 117 10.33 -27.26 -53.51
N ILE A 118 9.45 -26.28 -53.75
CA ILE A 118 8.61 -26.22 -54.95
C ILE A 118 9.49 -26.15 -56.22
N GLU A 119 10.52 -25.31 -56.23
CA GLU A 119 11.43 -25.20 -57.37
C GLU A 119 12.16 -26.52 -57.65
N ARG A 120 12.61 -27.22 -56.60
CA ARG A 120 13.21 -28.56 -56.72
C ARG A 120 12.23 -29.57 -57.32
N LEU A 121 11.00 -29.63 -56.80
CA LEU A 121 9.97 -30.55 -57.28
C LEU A 121 9.59 -30.26 -58.74
N LEU A 122 9.53 -28.99 -59.13
CA LEU A 122 9.25 -28.59 -60.51
C LEU A 122 10.36 -29.06 -61.46
N ALA A 123 11.63 -28.89 -61.08
CA ALA A 123 12.77 -29.35 -61.87
C ALA A 123 12.79 -30.88 -62.03
N GLU A 124 12.46 -31.61 -60.96
CA GLU A 124 12.37 -33.07 -60.95
C GLU A 124 11.21 -33.56 -61.83
N ALA A 125 10.04 -32.93 -61.72
CA ALA A 125 8.87 -33.22 -62.55
C ALA A 125 9.14 -32.95 -64.04
N MET A 126 9.76 -31.82 -64.38
CA MET A 126 10.15 -31.50 -65.77
C MET A 126 11.12 -32.53 -66.35
N THR A 127 12.06 -33.04 -65.53
CA THR A 127 12.98 -34.10 -65.94
C THR A 127 12.25 -35.42 -66.19
N SER A 128 11.29 -35.77 -65.33
CA SER A 128 10.44 -36.97 -65.49
C SER A 128 9.59 -36.90 -66.76
N VAL A 129 8.90 -35.78 -66.98
CA VAL A 129 8.08 -35.55 -68.18
C VAL A 129 8.91 -35.66 -69.46
N ARG A 130 10.15 -35.17 -69.46
CA ARG A 130 11.05 -35.27 -70.61
C ARG A 130 11.41 -36.72 -70.93
N LYS A 131 11.70 -37.54 -69.91
CA LYS A 131 11.95 -38.99 -70.08
C LYS A 131 10.71 -39.74 -70.60
N GLU A 132 9.53 -39.40 -70.09
CA GLU A 132 8.27 -39.97 -70.59
C GLU A 132 8.00 -39.59 -72.04
N ALA A 133 8.26 -38.33 -72.42
CA ALA A 133 8.11 -37.84 -73.79
C ALA A 133 9.08 -38.54 -74.77
N GLU A 134 10.33 -38.79 -74.35
CA GLU A 134 11.30 -39.57 -75.14
C GLU A 134 10.81 -41.02 -75.33
N THR A 135 10.34 -41.66 -74.25
CA THR A 135 9.81 -43.03 -74.28
C THR A 135 8.58 -43.15 -75.19
N LEU A 136 7.68 -42.18 -75.13
CA LEU A 136 6.50 -42.10 -75.99
C LEU A 136 6.91 -41.86 -77.46
N SER A 137 7.90 -41.02 -77.71
CA SER A 137 8.41 -40.75 -79.06
C SER A 137 9.01 -42.00 -79.70
N VAL A 138 9.80 -42.78 -78.94
CA VAL A 138 10.31 -44.09 -79.40
C VAL A 138 9.16 -45.04 -79.69
N SER A 139 8.17 -45.12 -78.79
CA SER A 139 7.00 -46.00 -78.98
C SER A 139 6.17 -45.63 -80.22
N ILE A 140 6.02 -44.35 -80.53
CA ILE A 140 5.36 -43.88 -81.75
C ILE A 140 6.18 -44.25 -82.99
N MET A 141 7.51 -44.03 -82.96
CA MET A 141 8.40 -44.39 -84.06
C MET A 141 8.37 -45.90 -84.35
N GLU A 142 8.41 -46.75 -83.33
CA GLU A 142 8.29 -48.21 -83.48
C GLU A 142 6.95 -48.63 -84.10
N LYS A 143 5.85 -47.96 -83.74
CA LYS A 143 4.50 -48.31 -84.21
C LYS A 143 4.21 -47.84 -85.63
N ILE A 144 4.87 -46.78 -86.09
CA ILE A 144 4.77 -46.29 -87.48
C ILE A 144 5.69 -47.09 -88.43
N LEU A 145 6.85 -47.55 -87.95
CA LEU A 145 7.86 -48.24 -88.78
C LEU A 145 7.70 -49.77 -88.84
N ASP A 146 6.76 -50.35 -88.07
CA ASP A 146 6.48 -51.80 -87.94
C ASP A 146 7.73 -52.70 -87.78
N ARG A 147 8.79 -52.11 -87.22
CA ARG A 147 10.09 -52.75 -86.98
C ARG A 147 10.74 -52.09 -85.77
N LYS A 148 11.26 -52.93 -84.87
CA LYS A 148 12.04 -52.47 -83.70
C LYS A 148 13.25 -51.65 -84.16
N VAL A 149 13.38 -50.46 -83.62
CA VAL A 149 14.53 -49.58 -83.87
C VAL A 149 15.43 -49.65 -82.64
N SER A 150 16.64 -50.19 -82.80
CA SER A 150 17.69 -50.14 -81.77
C SER A 150 19.06 -50.39 -82.42
N PRO A 151 20.15 -49.77 -81.94
CA PRO A 151 20.26 -48.61 -81.04
C PRO A 151 20.36 -47.28 -81.80
#